data_AF-A0A5J4Q3X2-F1
#
_entry.id   AF-A0A5J4Q3X2-F1
#
_cell.length_a   1.000
_cell.length_b   1.000
_cell.length_c   1.000
_cell.angle_alpha   90.00
_cell.angle_beta   90.00
_cell.angle_gamma   90.00
#
_symmetry.space_group_name_H-M   'P 1'
#
loop_
_entity.id
_entity.type
_entity.pdbx_description
1 polymer ?
#
loop_
_entity_poly.entity_id
_entity_poly.type
_entity_poly.pdbx_seq_one_letter_code
_entity_poly.pdbx_strand_id
1 'polypeptide(L)' 'QEQILTNFLDFRKLGSQRQTAENLEKVFQQIYEDDGLKLDNLVGIYTDGAASMVENRSGVVTRLKQQYPGLQSFRCCAHH' A
#
# COMPACT_ATOMS: atom_id res chain seq x y z
N GLN A 1 -20.08 12.66 -17.42
CA GLN A 1 -19.78 11.63 -16.41
C GLN A 1 -18.28 11.55 -16.29
N GLU A 2 -17.74 11.64 -15.08
CA GLU A 2 -16.33 11.33 -14.87
C GLU A 2 -16.13 9.81 -15.08
N GLN A 3 -15.15 9.47 -15.90
CA GLN A 3 -14.79 8.08 -16.14
C GLN A 3 -13.81 7.64 -15.05
N ILE A 4 -14.17 6.61 -14.28
CA ILE A 4 -13.26 5.98 -13.34
C ILE A 4 -12.35 5.05 -14.14
N LEU A 5 -11.05 5.33 -14.12
CA LEU A 5 -10.02 4.47 -14.71
C LEU A 5 -9.47 3.54 -13.63
N THR A 6 -9.34 2.26 -13.96
CA THR A 6 -8.73 1.26 -13.08
C THR A 6 -7.67 0.52 -13.87
N ASN A 7 -6.43 0.63 -13.43
CA ASN A 7 -5.30 -0.05 -14.03
C ASN A 7 -4.77 -1.09 -13.04
N PHE A 8 -4.53 -2.28 -13.54
CA PHE A 8 -3.69 -3.24 -12.82
C PHE A 8 -2.24 -2.81 -12.99
N LEU A 9 -1.57 -2.50 -11.89
CA LEU A 9 -0.18 -2.04 -11.90
C LEU A 9 0.79 -3.23 -11.86
N ASP A 10 0.72 -4.04 -10.80
CA ASP A 10 1.72 -5.08 -10.56
C ASP A 10 1.18 -6.25 -9.73
N PHE A 11 1.83 -7.40 -9.87
CA PHE A 11 1.77 -8.51 -8.93
C PHE A 11 3.18 -9.08 -8.74
N ARG A 12 3.70 -8.98 -7.50
CA ARG A 12 5.04 -9.45 -7.16
C ARG A 12 5.01 -10.64 -6.23
N LYS A 13 5.84 -11.63 -6.54
CA LYS A 13 6.17 -12.70 -5.59
C LYS A 13 7.02 -12.12 -4.48
N LEU A 14 6.55 -12.26 -3.24
CA LEU A 14 7.35 -11.93 -2.07
C LEU A 14 8.45 -13.00 -1.92
N GLY A 15 9.70 -12.55 -1.75
CA GLY A 15 10.86 -13.43 -1.62
C GLY A 15 10.84 -14.30 -0.36
N SER A 16 11.90 -15.10 -0.17
CA SER A 16 12.07 -15.97 1.01
C SER A 16 12.35 -15.20 2.32
N GLN A 17 12.55 -13.89 2.25
CA GLN A 17 12.68 -13.05 3.43
C GLN A 17 11.36 -12.94 4.18
N ARG A 18 11.42 -12.62 5.49
CA ARG A 18 10.21 -12.40 6.29
C ARG A 18 9.35 -11.30 5.68
N GLN A 19 8.05 -11.54 5.60
CA GLN A 19 7.03 -10.58 5.16
C GLN A 19 6.72 -9.59 6.28
N THR A 20 7.75 -8.90 6.78
CA THR A 20 7.57 -7.78 7.70
C THR A 20 7.04 -6.58 6.94
N ALA A 21 6.44 -5.64 7.65
CA ALA A 21 5.89 -4.44 7.05
C ALA A 21 6.97 -3.57 6.39
N GLU A 22 8.20 -3.54 6.91
CA GLU A 22 9.33 -2.85 6.26
C GLU A 22 9.63 -3.42 4.88
N ASN A 23 9.65 -4.75 4.76
CA ASN A 23 9.92 -5.40 3.48
C ASN A 23 8.76 -5.21 2.49
N LEU A 24 7.52 -5.26 3.00
CA LEU A 24 6.34 -4.99 2.18
C LEU A 24 6.26 -3.53 1.72
N GLU A 25 6.62 -2.56 2.59
CA GLU A 25 6.73 -1.15 2.24
C GLU A 25 7.76 -0.94 1.12
N LYS A 26 8.94 -1.54 1.22
CA LYS A 26 9.97 -1.45 0.17
C LYS A 26 9.48 -2.01 -1.16
N VAL A 27 8.82 -3.16 -1.14
CA VAL A 27 8.22 -3.74 -2.36
C VAL A 27 7.15 -2.81 -2.93
N PHE A 28 6.31 -2.22 -2.08
CA PHE A 28 5.29 -1.27 -2.50
C PHE A 28 5.89 0.00 -3.13
N GLN A 29 6.96 0.55 -2.54
CA GLN A 29 7.70 1.69 -3.09
C GLN A 29 8.33 1.35 -4.44
N GLN A 30 8.94 0.17 -4.57
CA GLN A 30 9.56 -0.27 -5.83
C GLN A 30 8.55 -0.39 -6.97
N ILE A 31 7.31 -0.81 -6.70
CA ILE A 31 6.25 -0.87 -7.73
C ILE A 31 5.99 0.53 -8.31
N TYR A 32 5.91 1.56 -7.46
CA TYR A 32 5.70 2.93 -7.92
C TYR A 32 6.90 3.42 -8.74
N GLU A 33 8.13 3.14 -8.29
CA GLU A 33 9.34 3.53 -9.03
C GLU A 33 9.40 2.87 -10.42
N ASP A 34 9.11 1.56 -10.49
CA ASP A 34 9.17 0.79 -11.73
C ASP A 34 8.09 1.24 -12.74
N ASP A 35 6.92 1.68 -12.26
CA ASP A 35 5.84 2.23 -13.07
C ASP A 35 5.98 3.74 -13.35
N GLY A 36 7.04 4.39 -12.84
CA GLY A 36 7.25 5.84 -12.97
C GLY A 36 6.21 6.69 -12.25
N LEU A 37 5.54 6.12 -11.25
CA LEU A 37 4.53 6.77 -10.40
C LEU A 37 5.19 7.45 -9.20
N LYS A 38 4.61 8.58 -8.78
CA LYS A 38 5.04 9.29 -7.57
C LYS A 38 4.12 8.95 -6.41
N LEU A 39 4.68 8.42 -5.33
CA LEU A 39 3.93 8.14 -4.10
C LEU A 39 3.28 9.39 -3.50
N ASP A 40 3.84 10.57 -3.72
CA ASP A 40 3.26 11.85 -3.30
C ASP A 40 1.84 12.09 -3.85
N ASN A 41 1.49 11.42 -4.96
CA ASN A 41 0.16 11.50 -5.57
C ASN A 41 -0.82 10.44 -4.99
N LEU A 42 -0.39 9.59 -4.06
CA LEU A 42 -1.22 8.57 -3.44
C LEU A 42 -2.17 9.21 -2.41
N VAL A 43 -3.46 9.25 -2.74
CA VAL A 43 -4.49 9.85 -1.87
C VAL A 43 -5.16 8.85 -0.93
N GLY A 44 -5.21 7.57 -1.30
CA GLY A 44 -5.92 6.55 -0.54
C GLY A 44 -5.39 5.14 -0.76
N ILE A 45 -5.42 4.32 0.30
CA ILE A 45 -5.05 2.91 0.25
C ILE A 45 -6.15 2.02 0.84
N TYR A 46 -6.47 0.94 0.15
CA TYR A 46 -7.43 -0.08 0.59
C TYR A 46 -6.67 -1.37 0.87
N THR A 47 -6.85 -1.95 2.05
CA THR A 47 -6.21 -3.22 2.43
C THR A 47 -7.19 -4.13 3.13
N ASP A 48 -6.87 -5.41 3.20
CA ASP A 48 -7.66 -6.42 3.90
C ASP A 48 -7.65 -6.22 5.43
N GLY A 49 -6.82 -5.31 5.97
CA GLY A 49 -6.72 -5.07 7.40
C GLY A 49 -5.87 -6.10 8.15
N ALA A 50 -5.08 -6.92 7.46
CA ALA A 50 -4.10 -7.77 8.09
C ALA A 50 -3.11 -6.94 8.94
N ALA A 51 -2.62 -7.51 10.05
CA ALA A 51 -1.73 -6.81 10.97
C ALA A 51 -0.47 -6.27 10.27
N SER A 52 0.11 -7.04 9.34
CA SER A 52 1.24 -6.59 8.51
C SER A 52 0.95 -5.32 7.71
N MET A 53 -0.31 -5.05 7.37
CA MET A 53 -0.74 -3.87 6.63
C MET A 53 -1.12 -2.70 7.55
N VAL A 54 -1.90 -2.94 8.62
CA VAL A 54 -2.54 -1.85 9.40
C VAL A 54 -2.13 -1.76 10.86
N GLU A 55 -1.23 -2.61 11.35
CA GLU A 55 -0.82 -2.56 12.76
C GLU A 55 -0.30 -1.17 13.15
N ASN A 56 -0.76 -0.68 14.30
CA ASN A 56 -0.64 0.73 14.73
C ASN A 56 0.80 1.27 14.84
N ARG A 57 1.82 0.42 14.91
CA ARG A 57 3.22 0.85 15.08
C ARG A 57 4.13 0.46 13.91
N SER A 58 3.72 -0.54 13.15
CA SER A 58 4.60 -1.26 12.23
C SER A 58 3.97 -1.51 10.88
N GLY A 59 2.64 -1.56 10.74
CA GLY A 59 1.99 -1.93 9.48
C GLY A 59 2.38 -1.04 8.31
N VAL A 60 2.37 -1.58 7.09
CA VAL A 60 2.73 -0.83 5.85
C VAL A 60 1.98 0.51 5.75
N VAL A 61 0.66 0.49 5.95
CA VAL A 61 -0.20 1.69 5.90
C VAL A 61 0.18 2.69 6.99
N THR A 62 0.48 2.21 8.19
CA THR A 62 0.92 3.05 9.31
C THR A 62 2.23 3.77 8.96
N ARG A 63 3.21 3.03 8.41
CA ARG A 63 4.51 3.56 8.00
C ARG A 63 4.38 4.57 6.87
N LEU A 64 3.55 4.28 5.86
CA LEU A 64 3.23 5.23 4.79
C LEU A 64 2.56 6.49 5.33
N LYS A 65 1.63 6.39 6.28
CA LYS A 65 0.99 7.57 6.90
C LYS A 65 1.95 8.44 7.70
N GLN A 66 3.02 7.89 8.26
CA GLN A 66 4.06 8.68 8.92
C GLN A 66 4.82 9.57 7.92
N GLN A 67 5.03 9.07 6.70
CA GLN A 67 5.65 9.83 5.60
C GLN A 67 4.64 10.74 4.89
N TYR A 68 3.38 10.31 4.80
CA TYR A 68 2.29 10.97 4.08
C TYR A 68 1.07 11.15 4.98
N PRO A 69 1.06 12.16 5.88
CA PRO A 69 -0.02 12.34 6.86
C PRO A 69 -1.42 12.53 6.26
N GLY A 70 -1.52 12.98 5.00
CA GLY A 70 -2.78 13.14 4.27
C GLY A 70 -3.37 11.84 3.71
N LEU A 71 -2.60 10.75 3.69
CA LEU A 71 -3.01 9.47 3.12
C LEU A 71 -4.24 8.91 3.85
N GLN A 72 -5.33 8.70 3.10
CA GLN A 72 -6.52 8.03 3.61
C GLN A 72 -6.32 6.51 3.58
N SER A 73 -6.87 5.79 4.55
CA SER A 73 -6.82 4.32 4.56
C SER A 73 -8.17 3.73 4.85
N PHE A 74 -8.50 2.67 4.14
CA PHE A 74 -9.79 2.00 4.23
C PHE A 74 -9.58 0.48 4.35
N ARG A 75 -10.48 -0.17 5.07
CA ARG A 75 -10.55 -1.63 5.10
C ARG A 75 -11.37 -2.12 3.89
N CYS A 76 -10.91 -3.18 3.27
CA CYS A 76 -11.61 -3.86 2.19
C CYS A 76 -12.99 -4.32 2.67
N CYS A 77 -14.06 -3.96 1.93
CA CYS A 77 -15.42 -4.35 2.27
C CYS A 77 -15.70 -5.86 2.13
N ALA A 78 -14.86 -6.57 1.37
CA ALA A 78 -14.95 -8.02 1.23
C ALA A 78 -14.35 -8.79 2.42
N HIS A 79 -13.58 -8.12 3.29
CA HIS A 79 -13.02 -8.73 4.49
C HIS A 79 -13.88 -8.32 5.70
N HIS A 80 -14.58 -9.29 6.28
CA HIS A 80 -15.31 -9.16 7.55
C HIS A 80 -14.42 -9.49 8.75
#